data_AF-A0AB39LSA7-F1
#
_entry.id   AF-A0AB39LSA7-F1
#
_cell.length_a   1.000
_cell.length_b   1.000
_cell.length_c   1.000
_cell.angle_alpha   90.00
_cell.angle_beta   90.00
_cell.angle_gamma   90.00
#
_symmetry.space_group_name_H-M   'P 1'
#
loop_
_entity.id
_entity.type
_entity.pdbx_description
1 polymer ?
#
loop_
_entity_poly.entity_id
_entity_poly.type
_entity_poly.pdbx_seq_one_letter_code
_entity_poly.pdbx_strand_id
1 'polypeptide(L)'
;MLTLHVAEASPGTAVLVDGARIAAVGPYEELAAAHPDARLRRWPGILTPGLLNPYGPELLEQAYHPDPREADRLGTEPLFGLRARALLASAPSARGASARRGVQRLLAHGTVAVAGEIRGREALDAVRRAGLVFGGRPPGLPGPPALSPVPLVLLPALTAGSPARFAVFDVPDRDALVRQGASTCVATVVGGRLVHRRR
;
A
#
# COMPACT_ATOMS: atom_id res chain seq x y z
N MET A 1 -4.27 -0.95 -22.86
CA MET A 1 -5.39 -1.88 -22.60
C MET A 1 -6.09 -1.40 -21.34
N LEU A 2 -7.36 -1.05 -21.47
CA LEU A 2 -8.17 -0.58 -20.35
C LEU A 2 -8.41 -1.71 -19.35
N THR A 3 -8.32 -1.41 -18.07
CA THR A 3 -8.68 -2.34 -16.98
C THR A 3 -9.68 -1.67 -16.07
N LEU A 4 -10.85 -2.28 -15.90
CA LEU A 4 -11.91 -1.81 -15.01
C LEU A 4 -11.82 -2.56 -13.68
N HIS A 5 -11.64 -1.81 -12.59
CA HIS A 5 -11.64 -2.34 -11.23
C HIS A 5 -12.95 -1.97 -10.54
N VAL A 6 -13.63 -2.96 -9.96
CA VAL A 6 -14.82 -2.78 -9.13
C VAL A 6 -14.69 -3.61 -7.86
N ALA A 7 -15.16 -3.07 -6.74
CA ALA A 7 -15.27 -3.79 -5.49
C ALA A 7 -16.75 -3.95 -5.11
N GLU A 8 -17.13 -5.14 -4.62
CA GLU A 8 -18.51 -5.57 -4.41
C GLU A 8 -19.31 -4.66 -3.46
N ALA A 9 -18.68 -4.14 -2.41
CA ALA A 9 -19.30 -3.25 -1.43
C ALA A 9 -19.17 -1.76 -1.77
N SER A 10 -18.54 -1.40 -2.90
CA SER A 10 -18.47 -0.02 -3.38
C SER A 10 -18.65 0.08 -4.91
N PRO A 11 -19.74 -0.45 -5.49
CA PRO A 11 -19.93 -0.47 -6.94
C PRO A 11 -20.09 0.94 -7.55
N GLY A 12 -20.46 1.94 -6.74
CA GLY A 12 -20.50 3.35 -7.14
C GLY A 12 -19.12 4.02 -7.33
N THR A 13 -18.02 3.32 -7.01
CA THR A 13 -16.64 3.84 -7.12
C THR A 13 -15.75 2.86 -7.86
N ALA A 14 -16.19 2.42 -9.03
CA ALA A 14 -15.35 1.68 -9.96
C ALA A 14 -14.29 2.60 -10.59
N VAL A 15 -13.14 2.02 -10.95
CA VAL A 15 -11.98 2.75 -11.48
C VAL A 15 -11.56 2.12 -12.80
N LEU A 16 -11.63 2.91 -13.87
CA LEU A 16 -11.09 2.55 -15.17
C LEU A 16 -9.64 3.05 -15.28
N VAL A 17 -8.73 2.15 -15.60
CA VAL A 17 -7.29 2.42 -15.68
C VAL A 17 -6.82 2.27 -17.12
N ASP A 18 -6.07 3.25 -17.61
CA ASP A 18 -5.28 3.17 -18.84
C ASP A 18 -3.80 3.37 -18.57
N GLY A 19 -3.00 2.32 -18.79
CA GLY A 19 -1.59 2.31 -18.47
C GLY A 19 -1.34 2.68 -17.01
N ALA A 20 -0.66 3.81 -16.77
CA ALA A 20 -0.34 4.28 -15.42
C ALA A 20 -1.33 5.30 -14.84
N ARG A 21 -2.41 5.64 -15.57
CA ARG A 21 -3.34 6.71 -15.21
C ARG A 21 -4.77 6.19 -15.06
N ILE A 22 -5.55 6.93 -14.30
CA ILE A 22 -7.00 6.73 -14.19
C ILE A 22 -7.65 7.40 -15.39
N ALA A 23 -8.40 6.62 -16.17
CA ALA A 23 -9.18 7.12 -17.29
C ALA A 23 -10.52 7.69 -16.81
N ALA A 24 -11.19 6.99 -15.87
CA ALA A 24 -12.45 7.41 -15.29
C ALA A 24 -12.68 6.80 -13.91
N VAL A 25 -13.51 7.45 -13.10
CA VAL A 25 -14.01 6.95 -11.80
C VAL A 25 -15.51 7.20 -11.77
N GLY A 26 -16.28 6.21 -11.38
CA GLY A 26 -17.74 6.33 -11.35
C GLY A 26 -18.45 5.00 -11.08
N PRO A 27 -19.77 4.93 -11.26
CA PRO A 27 -20.53 3.71 -11.12
C PRO A 27 -20.06 2.61 -12.08
N TYR A 28 -19.98 1.38 -11.58
CA TYR A 28 -19.53 0.23 -12.36
C TYR A 28 -20.35 0.03 -13.64
N GLU A 29 -21.68 0.08 -13.56
CA GLU A 29 -22.55 -0.20 -14.71
C GLU A 29 -22.34 0.81 -15.85
N GLU A 30 -22.17 2.09 -15.52
CA GLU A 30 -21.89 3.14 -16.51
C GLU A 30 -20.55 2.93 -17.20
N LEU A 31 -19.49 2.65 -16.42
CA LEU A 31 -18.16 2.41 -16.97
C LEU A 31 -18.08 1.11 -17.77
N ALA A 32 -18.79 0.06 -17.34
CA ALA A 32 -18.83 -1.22 -18.04
C ALA A 32 -19.57 -1.10 -19.39
N ALA A 33 -20.68 -0.36 -19.42
CA ALA A 33 -21.42 -0.09 -20.66
C ALA A 33 -20.62 0.77 -21.64
N ALA A 34 -19.90 1.78 -21.16
CA ALA A 34 -19.06 2.66 -21.99
C ALA A 34 -17.78 1.95 -22.50
N HIS A 35 -17.31 0.93 -21.80
CA HIS A 35 -16.06 0.23 -22.11
C HIS A 35 -16.21 -1.30 -22.02
N PRO A 36 -17.02 -1.93 -22.90
CA PRO A 36 -17.33 -3.35 -22.83
C PRO A 36 -16.09 -4.25 -23.00
N ASP A 37 -15.08 -3.79 -23.73
CA ASP A 37 -13.83 -4.52 -23.97
C ASP A 37 -12.77 -4.31 -22.87
N ALA A 38 -13.06 -3.47 -21.86
CA ALA A 38 -12.14 -3.26 -20.75
C ALA A 38 -11.98 -4.56 -19.94
N ARG A 39 -10.73 -4.90 -19.61
CA ARG A 39 -10.47 -6.06 -18.76
C ARG A 39 -11.07 -5.83 -17.38
N LEU A 40 -12.09 -6.61 -17.03
CA LEU A 40 -12.75 -6.50 -15.73
C LEU A 40 -11.97 -7.23 -14.62
N ARG A 41 -11.84 -6.57 -13.48
CA ARG A 41 -11.34 -7.13 -12.22
C ARG A 41 -12.33 -6.83 -11.10
N ARG A 42 -12.98 -7.89 -10.62
CA ARG A 42 -13.88 -7.85 -9.46
C ARG A 42 -13.11 -8.18 -8.20
N TRP A 43 -13.42 -7.46 -7.12
CA TRP A 43 -12.80 -7.63 -5.82
C TRP A 43 -13.86 -7.64 -4.72
N PRO A 44 -13.60 -8.31 -3.57
CA PRO A 44 -14.49 -8.19 -2.42
C PRO A 44 -14.33 -6.80 -1.77
N GLY A 45 -15.27 -6.46 -0.90
CA GLY A 45 -15.21 -5.27 -0.04
C GLY A 45 -15.22 -3.94 -0.79
N ILE A 46 -14.41 -2.97 -0.34
CA ILE A 46 -14.43 -1.59 -0.83
C ILE A 46 -13.14 -1.19 -1.55
N LEU A 47 -13.27 -0.31 -2.55
CA LEU A 47 -12.17 0.34 -3.26
C LEU A 47 -11.95 1.76 -2.71
N THR A 48 -10.72 2.10 -2.35
CA THR A 48 -10.36 3.43 -1.84
C THR A 48 -9.12 3.99 -2.54
N PRO A 49 -8.85 5.31 -2.45
CA PRO A 49 -7.50 5.82 -2.66
C PRO A 49 -6.48 5.02 -1.85
N GLY A 50 -5.28 4.85 -2.40
CA GLY A 50 -4.23 4.13 -1.68
C GLY A 50 -3.78 4.90 -0.45
N LEU A 51 -3.13 4.20 0.47
CA LEU A 51 -2.72 4.79 1.74
C LEU A 51 -1.34 5.45 1.65
N LEU A 52 -1.16 6.49 2.46
CA LEU A 52 0.13 7.04 2.84
C LEU A 52 0.51 6.46 4.20
N ASN A 53 1.70 5.86 4.32
CA ASN A 53 2.25 5.52 5.63
C ASN A 53 3.24 6.62 6.07
N PRO A 54 3.00 7.31 7.19
CA PRO A 54 3.81 8.45 7.57
C PRO A 54 5.18 8.07 8.18
N TYR A 55 5.43 6.77 8.39
CA TYR A 55 6.59 6.23 9.12
C TYR A 55 7.66 5.64 8.18
N GLY A 56 7.95 6.31 7.06
CA GLY A 56 8.93 5.82 6.08
C GLY A 56 10.29 5.49 6.68
N PRO A 57 10.99 6.42 7.35
CA PRO A 57 12.28 6.15 7.98
C PRO A 57 12.21 5.08 9.08
N GLU A 58 11.18 5.14 9.92
CA GLU A 58 11.03 4.25 11.06
C GLU A 58 10.79 2.80 10.60
N LEU A 59 9.99 2.60 9.57
CA LEU A 59 9.71 1.27 9.03
C LEU A 59 10.80 0.78 8.08
N LEU A 60 11.38 1.64 7.23
CA LEU A 60 12.25 1.18 6.14
C LEU A 60 13.74 1.24 6.46
N GLU A 61 14.14 1.98 7.49
CA GLU A 61 15.56 2.12 7.88
C GLU A 61 15.84 1.68 9.30
N GLN A 62 14.89 1.90 10.22
CA GLN A 62 15.10 1.66 11.65
C GLN A 62 14.52 0.31 12.09
N ALA A 63 13.51 -0.20 11.40
CA ALA A 63 12.93 -1.50 11.67
C ALA A 63 13.66 -2.63 10.93
N TYR A 64 13.80 -3.76 11.61
CA TYR A 64 14.12 -5.02 10.96
C TYR A 64 12.83 -5.77 10.65
N HIS A 65 12.57 -6.05 9.38
CA HIS A 65 11.48 -6.91 8.95
C HIS A 65 12.00 -8.35 8.84
N PRO A 66 11.55 -9.29 9.68
CA PRO A 66 12.02 -10.68 9.64
C PRO A 66 11.79 -11.35 8.28
N ASP A 67 12.73 -12.20 7.86
CA ASP A 67 12.47 -13.14 6.76
C ASP A 67 11.47 -14.21 7.20
N PRO A 68 10.58 -14.73 6.34
CA PRO A 68 9.68 -15.83 6.70
C PRO A 68 10.41 -17.04 7.28
N ARG A 69 11.66 -17.29 6.88
CA ARG A 69 12.51 -18.37 7.43
C ARG A 69 12.95 -18.13 8.87
N GLU A 70 12.86 -16.90 9.35
CA GLU A 70 13.25 -16.51 10.70
C GLU A 70 12.04 -16.39 11.65
N ALA A 71 10.82 -16.65 11.15
CA ALA A 71 9.58 -16.39 11.88
C ALA A 71 9.52 -17.10 13.24
N ASP A 72 9.98 -18.35 13.33
CA ASP A 72 9.98 -19.12 14.59
C ASP A 72 10.86 -18.48 15.68
N ARG A 73 11.89 -17.71 15.29
CA ARG A 73 12.86 -17.09 16.21
C ARG A 73 12.58 -15.61 16.47
N LEU A 74 12.13 -14.90 15.45
CA LEU A 74 12.01 -13.43 15.46
C LEU A 74 10.56 -12.95 15.48
N GLY A 75 9.59 -13.86 15.25
CA GLY A 75 8.21 -13.51 14.96
C GLY A 75 8.05 -12.92 13.56
N THR A 76 6.82 -12.50 13.26
CA THR A 76 6.46 -11.90 11.97
C THR A 76 6.40 -10.38 12.01
N GLU A 77 6.35 -9.78 13.19
CA GLU A 77 6.22 -8.32 13.34
C GLU A 77 7.54 -7.57 13.09
N PRO A 78 7.48 -6.30 12.62
CA PRO A 78 8.67 -5.48 12.53
C PRO A 78 9.30 -5.33 13.91
N LEU A 79 10.61 -5.55 13.98
CA LEU A 79 11.38 -5.35 15.20
C LEU A 79 11.96 -3.93 15.19
N PHE A 80 11.98 -3.28 16.35
CA PHE A 80 12.51 -1.94 16.55
C PHE A 80 13.62 -1.91 17.61
N GLY A 81 14.25 -0.75 17.81
CA GLY A 81 15.20 -0.50 18.89
C GLY A 81 16.53 -1.25 18.73
N LEU A 82 17.16 -1.60 19.86
CA LEU A 82 18.51 -2.20 19.88
C LEU A 82 18.57 -3.53 19.12
N ARG A 83 17.54 -4.37 19.25
CA ARG A 83 17.47 -5.66 18.54
C ARG A 83 17.43 -5.46 17.03
N ALA A 84 16.63 -4.51 16.55
CA ALA A 84 16.58 -4.18 15.13
C ALA A 84 17.92 -3.65 14.61
N ARG A 85 18.56 -2.75 15.37
CA ARG A 85 19.88 -2.22 15.01
C ARG A 85 20.94 -3.31 14.89
N ALA A 86 20.97 -4.27 15.81
CA ALA A 86 21.90 -5.40 15.74
C ALA A 86 21.65 -6.27 14.50
N LEU A 87 20.39 -6.57 14.18
CA LEU A 87 20.02 -7.35 13.00
C LEU A 87 20.33 -6.63 11.69
N LEU A 88 20.04 -5.32 11.61
CA LEU A 88 20.37 -4.49 10.45
C LEU A 88 21.88 -4.32 10.22
N ALA A 89 22.68 -4.47 11.27
CA ALA A 89 24.15 -4.43 11.20
C ALA A 89 24.79 -5.82 11.02
N SER A 90 24.00 -6.91 11.06
CA SER A 90 24.52 -8.28 11.05
C SER A 90 25.21 -8.69 9.75
N ALA A 91 24.84 -8.06 8.63
CA ALA A 91 25.45 -8.29 7.32
C ALA A 91 25.29 -7.06 6.41
N PRO A 92 26.18 -6.84 5.42
CA PRO A 92 26.09 -5.71 4.50
C PRO A 92 24.75 -5.62 3.74
N SER A 93 24.14 -6.77 3.43
CA SER A 93 22.87 -6.84 2.68
C SER A 93 21.62 -6.74 3.55
N ALA A 94 21.76 -6.78 4.89
CA ALA A 94 20.64 -6.90 5.82
C ALA A 94 19.67 -5.72 5.73
N ARG A 95 20.19 -4.50 5.62
CA ARG A 95 19.38 -3.27 5.47
C ARG A 95 18.52 -3.31 4.22
N GLY A 96 19.11 -3.61 3.07
CA GLY A 96 18.38 -3.69 1.81
C GLY A 96 17.37 -4.85 1.77
N ALA A 97 17.71 -6.01 2.35
CA ALA A 97 16.79 -7.12 2.47
C ALA A 97 15.58 -6.76 3.35
N SER A 98 15.85 -6.16 4.53
CA SER A 98 14.81 -5.67 5.44
C SER A 98 13.91 -4.64 4.76
N ALA A 99 14.48 -3.62 4.13
CA ALA A 99 13.72 -2.56 3.46
C ALA A 99 12.81 -3.10 2.34
N ARG A 100 13.29 -4.04 1.53
CA ARG A 100 12.45 -4.69 0.49
C ARG A 100 11.28 -5.44 1.11
N ARG A 101 11.50 -6.19 2.20
CA ARG A 101 10.41 -6.87 2.92
C ARG A 101 9.44 -5.86 3.54
N GLY A 102 9.95 -4.76 4.11
CA GLY A 102 9.13 -3.67 4.63
C GLY A 102 8.22 -3.06 3.58
N VAL A 103 8.76 -2.76 2.39
CA VAL A 103 7.99 -2.28 1.24
C VAL A 103 6.93 -3.30 0.81
N GLN A 104 7.25 -4.59 0.73
CA GLN A 104 6.26 -5.62 0.40
C GLN A 104 5.14 -5.68 1.44
N ARG A 105 5.45 -5.52 2.72
CA ARG A 105 4.45 -5.48 3.79
C ARG A 105 3.60 -4.20 3.72
N LEU A 106 4.18 -3.05 3.39
CA LEU A 106 3.43 -1.81 3.15
C LEU A 106 2.44 -1.97 1.99
N LEU A 107 2.89 -2.57 0.87
CA LEU A 107 2.02 -2.91 -0.25
C LEU A 107 0.91 -3.88 0.17
N ALA A 108 1.19 -4.85 1.03
CA ALA A 108 0.18 -5.75 1.59
C ALA A 108 -0.82 -5.06 2.54
N HIS A 109 -0.59 -3.78 2.88
CA HIS A 109 -1.50 -2.94 3.67
C HIS A 109 -2.09 -1.80 2.83
N GLY A 110 -2.14 -1.89 1.50
CA GLY A 110 -2.74 -0.84 0.68
C GLY A 110 -1.91 0.44 0.57
N THR A 111 -0.66 0.44 1.05
CA THR A 111 0.21 1.62 1.01
C THR A 111 0.73 1.85 -0.40
N VAL A 112 0.55 3.06 -0.92
CA VAL A 112 1.04 3.51 -2.24
C VAL A 112 1.97 4.72 -2.13
N ALA A 113 2.05 5.33 -0.94
CA ALA A 113 2.92 6.44 -0.63
C ALA A 113 3.54 6.30 0.77
N VAL A 114 4.74 6.83 0.96
CA VAL A 114 5.39 6.94 2.26
C VAL A 114 5.75 8.40 2.54
N ALA A 115 5.81 8.78 3.81
CA ALA A 115 6.33 10.08 4.22
C ALA A 115 7.49 9.95 5.20
N GLY A 116 8.12 11.09 5.48
CA GLY A 116 9.37 11.16 6.25
C GLY A 116 10.60 11.08 5.35
N GLU A 117 11.73 11.53 5.88
CA GLU A 117 12.98 11.65 5.14
C GLU A 117 13.79 10.35 5.20
N ILE A 118 13.70 9.55 4.14
CA ILE A 118 14.51 8.34 3.96
C ILE A 118 15.87 8.76 3.38
N ARG A 119 16.97 8.38 4.03
CA ARG A 119 18.35 8.76 3.67
C ARG A 119 19.19 7.58 3.18
N GLY A 120 18.90 6.38 3.65
CA GLY A 120 19.56 5.13 3.27
C GLY A 120 19.28 4.77 1.82
N ARG A 121 20.35 4.56 1.04
CA ARG A 121 20.24 4.24 -0.40
C ARG A 121 19.43 2.97 -0.62
N GLU A 122 19.61 1.97 0.23
CA GLU A 122 18.93 0.68 0.12
C GLU A 122 17.41 0.80 0.29
N ALA A 123 16.96 1.66 1.20
CA ALA A 123 15.55 1.94 1.43
C ALA A 123 14.96 2.77 0.29
N LEU A 124 15.65 3.82 -0.15
CA LEU A 124 15.24 4.64 -1.31
C LEU A 124 15.09 3.79 -2.57
N ASP A 125 16.03 2.90 -2.81
CA ASP A 125 16.01 1.96 -3.93
C ASP A 125 14.83 0.99 -3.86
N ALA A 126 14.52 0.47 -2.66
CA ALA A 126 13.37 -0.41 -2.46
C ALA A 126 12.04 0.31 -2.74
N VAL A 127 11.88 1.54 -2.23
CA VAL A 127 10.70 2.40 -2.46
C VAL A 127 10.52 2.70 -3.94
N ARG A 128 11.58 3.17 -4.61
CA ARG A 128 11.55 3.53 -6.04
C ARG A 128 11.24 2.34 -6.93
N ARG A 129 11.88 1.18 -6.68
CA ARG A 129 11.62 -0.05 -7.45
C ARG A 129 10.18 -0.56 -7.30
N ALA A 130 9.55 -0.31 -6.15
CA ALA A 130 8.14 -0.66 -5.93
C ALA A 130 7.15 0.36 -6.51
N GLY A 131 7.62 1.53 -6.96
CA GLY A 131 6.78 2.60 -7.49
C GLY A 131 6.04 3.42 -6.42
N LEU A 132 6.38 3.22 -5.14
CA LEU A 132 5.87 4.04 -4.03
C LEU A 132 6.34 5.49 -4.20
N VAL A 133 5.45 6.43 -3.92
CA VAL A 133 5.77 7.87 -3.98
C VAL A 133 6.02 8.44 -2.60
N PHE A 134 6.72 9.58 -2.55
CA PHE A 134 6.86 10.36 -1.33
C PHE A 134 5.72 11.35 -1.21
N GLY A 135 5.08 11.39 -0.04
CA GLY A 135 4.08 12.40 0.32
C GLY A 135 4.53 13.25 1.50
N GLY A 136 3.78 14.32 1.77
CA GLY A 136 3.97 15.13 2.96
C GLY A 136 3.63 14.35 4.23
N ARG A 137 4.46 14.45 5.26
CA ARG A 137 4.16 13.88 6.57
C ARG A 137 3.02 14.72 7.19
N PRO A 138 1.94 14.10 7.69
CA PRO A 138 0.88 14.84 8.37
C PRO A 138 1.44 15.56 9.61
N PRO A 139 0.87 16.73 9.99
CA PRO A 139 1.36 17.51 11.12
C PRO A 139 1.24 16.77 12.46
N GLY A 140 0.22 15.91 12.60
CA GLY A 140 0.09 14.96 13.71
C GLY A 140 0.37 13.55 13.24
N LEU A 141 1.32 12.87 13.89
CA LEU A 141 1.64 11.47 13.60
C LEU A 141 0.64 10.52 14.29
N PRO A 142 0.06 9.54 13.57
CA PRO A 142 -0.87 8.59 14.17
C PRO A 142 -0.14 7.53 15.00
N GLY A 143 -0.12 7.70 16.33
CA GLY A 143 0.41 6.69 17.27
C GLY A 143 1.90 6.36 17.08
N PRO A 144 2.36 5.15 17.49
CA PRO A 144 3.71 4.68 17.20
C PRO A 144 3.85 4.19 15.74
N PRO A 145 5.09 4.02 15.23
CA PRO A 145 5.32 3.45 13.90
C PRO A 145 4.66 2.08 13.72
N ALA A 146 3.80 1.97 12.72
CA ALA A 146 3.07 0.74 12.39
C ALA A 146 2.79 0.62 10.90
N LEU A 147 2.63 -0.60 10.40
CA LEU A 147 2.21 -0.87 9.02
C LEU A 147 0.77 -0.39 8.75
N SER A 148 -0.08 -0.43 9.78
CA SER A 148 -1.46 0.05 9.78
C SER A 148 -1.66 1.09 10.90
N PRO A 149 -1.17 2.33 10.73
CA PRO A 149 -1.30 3.37 11.75
C PRO A 149 -2.77 3.77 11.96
N VAL A 150 -3.10 4.28 13.15
CA VAL A 150 -4.47 4.70 13.49
C VAL A 150 -4.47 6.19 13.87
N PRO A 151 -5.23 7.06 13.15
CA PRO A 151 -5.99 6.77 11.93
C PRO A 151 -5.12 6.43 10.70
N LEU A 152 -5.74 5.73 9.74
CA LEU A 152 -5.16 5.55 8.40
C LEU A 152 -5.13 6.89 7.65
N VAL A 153 -4.10 7.10 6.83
CA VAL A 153 -3.97 8.31 6.00
C VAL A 153 -4.23 7.94 4.55
N LEU A 154 -5.40 8.32 4.03
CA LEU A 154 -5.71 8.14 2.60
C LEU A 154 -5.04 9.23 1.77
N LEU A 155 -4.59 8.87 0.57
CA LEU A 155 -4.33 9.86 -0.47
C LEU A 155 -5.62 10.59 -0.90
N PRO A 156 -5.50 11.73 -1.59
CA PRO A 156 -6.66 12.42 -2.17
C PRO A 156 -7.56 11.50 -3.01
N ALA A 157 -8.81 11.90 -3.17
CA ALA A 157 -9.81 11.17 -3.93
C ALA A 157 -9.31 10.84 -5.36
N LEU A 158 -9.72 9.68 -5.86
CA LEU A 158 -9.37 9.22 -7.20
C LEU A 158 -10.10 10.09 -8.24
N THR A 159 -9.34 10.63 -9.20
CA THR A 159 -9.88 11.48 -10.27
C THR A 159 -9.30 11.07 -11.63
N ALA A 160 -10.06 11.31 -12.70
CA ALA A 160 -9.57 11.09 -14.07
C ALA A 160 -8.28 11.89 -14.33
N GLY A 161 -7.36 11.32 -15.11
CA GLY A 161 -6.05 11.88 -15.41
C GLY A 161 -5.01 11.71 -14.30
N SER A 162 -5.42 11.44 -13.06
CA SER A 162 -4.49 11.20 -11.96
C SER A 162 -3.77 9.84 -12.10
N PRO A 163 -2.61 9.65 -11.44
CA PRO A 163 -1.95 8.35 -11.44
C PRO A 163 -2.80 7.26 -10.78
N ALA A 164 -2.82 6.06 -11.38
CA ALA A 164 -3.57 4.93 -10.85
C ALA A 164 -2.91 4.35 -9.58
N ARG A 165 -3.32 4.90 -8.41
CA ARG A 165 -2.83 4.53 -7.08
C ARG A 165 -4.00 4.32 -6.11
N PHE A 166 -4.42 3.07 -5.95
CA PHE A 166 -5.57 2.72 -5.13
C PHE A 166 -5.38 1.35 -4.47
N ALA A 167 -6.19 1.10 -3.46
CA ALA A 167 -6.19 -0.16 -2.74
C ALA A 167 -7.62 -0.68 -2.57
N VAL A 168 -7.73 -1.98 -2.39
CA VAL A 168 -8.99 -2.66 -2.09
C VAL A 168 -8.87 -3.37 -0.76
N PHE A 169 -9.89 -3.22 0.08
CA PHE A 169 -9.96 -3.77 1.42
C PHE A 169 -11.19 -4.65 1.54
N ASP A 170 -11.01 -5.88 2.02
CA ASP A 170 -12.08 -6.87 2.21
C ASP A 170 -12.85 -6.57 3.51
N VAL A 171 -13.63 -5.49 3.45
CA VAL A 171 -14.49 -4.99 4.52
C VAL A 171 -15.77 -4.42 3.89
N PRO A 172 -16.90 -4.41 4.60
CA PRO A 172 -18.18 -3.97 4.04
C PRO A 172 -18.25 -2.45 3.80
N ASP A 173 -17.53 -1.66 4.58
CA ASP A 173 -17.59 -0.20 4.53
C ASP A 173 -16.33 0.46 5.12
N ARG A 174 -16.27 1.80 5.06
CA ARG A 174 -15.14 2.59 5.58
C ARG A 174 -15.03 2.54 7.10
N ASP A 175 -16.13 2.40 7.82
CA ASP A 175 -16.10 2.35 9.28
C ASP A 175 -15.49 1.02 9.76
N ALA A 176 -15.79 -0.07 9.06
CA ALA A 176 -15.15 -1.36 9.26
C ALA A 176 -13.65 -1.30 8.93
N LEU A 177 -13.24 -0.59 7.87
CA LEU A 177 -11.82 -0.34 7.59
C LEU A 177 -11.12 0.39 8.75
N VAL A 178 -11.76 1.40 9.34
CA VAL A 178 -11.20 2.11 10.50
C VAL A 178 -11.03 1.19 11.70
N ARG A 179 -12.01 0.31 11.97
CA ARG A 179 -11.96 -0.63 13.10
C ARG A 179 -10.97 -1.78 12.91
N GLN A 180 -10.88 -2.34 11.70
CA GLN A 180 -10.09 -3.54 11.42
C GLN A 180 -8.68 -3.23 10.88
N GLY A 181 -8.48 -2.03 10.35
CA GLY A 181 -7.20 -1.55 9.85
C GLY A 181 -6.82 -2.10 8.47
N ALA A 182 -5.66 -1.68 8.01
CA ALA A 182 -5.19 -1.88 6.64
C ALA A 182 -4.75 -3.32 6.33
N SER A 183 -4.64 -4.19 7.33
CA SER A 183 -4.32 -5.62 7.15
C SER A 183 -5.42 -6.40 6.39
N THR A 184 -6.61 -5.79 6.26
CA THR A 184 -7.73 -6.26 5.43
C THR A 184 -7.52 -6.05 3.93
N CYS A 185 -6.39 -5.46 3.51
CA CYS A 185 -6.10 -5.22 2.11
C CYS A 185 -6.02 -6.54 1.32
N VAL A 186 -6.67 -6.57 0.15
CA VAL A 186 -6.63 -7.71 -0.80
C VAL A 186 -5.98 -7.35 -2.12
N ALA A 187 -5.90 -6.07 -2.46
CA ALA A 187 -5.25 -5.60 -3.68
C ALA A 187 -4.64 -4.22 -3.50
N THR A 188 -3.45 -4.01 -4.07
CA THR A 188 -2.84 -2.68 -4.18
C THR A 188 -2.38 -2.46 -5.61
N VAL A 189 -2.74 -1.30 -6.15
CA VAL A 189 -2.40 -0.89 -7.51
C VAL A 189 -1.53 0.35 -7.46
N VAL A 190 -0.39 0.32 -8.14
CA VAL A 190 0.55 1.44 -8.25
C VAL A 190 0.93 1.62 -9.71
N GLY A 191 0.65 2.81 -10.27
CA GLY A 191 0.89 3.09 -11.68
C GLY A 191 0.17 2.09 -12.60
N GLY A 192 -1.06 1.70 -12.22
CA GLY A 192 -1.91 0.75 -12.95
C GLY A 192 -1.44 -0.71 -12.90
N ARG A 193 -0.34 -1.00 -12.21
CA ARG A 193 0.15 -2.36 -11.97
C ARG A 193 -0.42 -2.90 -10.66
N LEU A 194 -0.98 -4.10 -10.70
CA LEU A 194 -1.36 -4.85 -9.50
C LEU A 194 -0.09 -5.36 -8.81
N VAL A 195 0.36 -4.64 -7.78
CA VAL A 195 1.63 -4.89 -7.07
C VAL A 195 1.46 -5.72 -5.80
N HIS A 196 0.24 -5.78 -5.27
CA HIS A 196 -0.15 -6.74 -4.25
C HIS A 196 -1.49 -7.36 -4.62
N ARG A 197 -1.61 -8.66 -4.40
CA ARG A 197 -2.86 -9.42 -4.44
C ARG A 197 -2.82 -10.47 -3.35
N ARG A 198 -3.77 -10.43 -2.42
CA ARG A 198 -4.02 -11.52 -1.48
C ARG A 198 -4.68 -12.67 -2.24
N ARG A 199 -4.17 -13.89 -1.99
CA ARG A 199 -4.73 -15.11 -2.57
C ARG A 199 -5.96 -15.53 -1.79
#